data_AF-A0A9P8RTJ5-F1
#
_entry.id   AF-A0A9P8RTJ5-F1
#
_cell.length_a   1.000
_cell.length_b   1.000
_cell.length_c   1.000
_cell.angle_alpha   90.00
_cell.angle_beta   90.00
_cell.angle_gamma   90.00
#
_symmetry.space_group_name_H-M   'P 1'
#
loop_
_entity.id
_entity.type
_entity.pdbx_description
1 polymer ?
#
loop_
_entity_poly.entity_id
_entity_poly.type
_entity_poly.pdbx_seq_one_letter_code
_entity_poly.pdbx_strand_id
1 'polypeptide(L)'
;MKEPSPLDQLLAVLQERDIPLARDDVEWAFQSPQTNTEVHSWVQHYFGPDTLLSKEELELFSKLEKAGISREIAINHDLSVVKPISDEEIRSAIETLEISTAAINQQNLTLKAKRDHLEAIIEESHTAESTQNRLGDRHSRKFALERQHVIVATEELTQSLMSQLALAQQQAKVTNSALIPTVTEVLKSDDRAFSRLEKLMADLACSELADGNAAVKSETLSRKLTAFNAELIKARLDRIYVQAGLTTSTESRTILEPEIHKGEIEHLLEDLESLYSEIYSVAEMSTQNQFLGPILRAISDDDILLKSVSEERMNYVSCTLEYLTKELNSIKDRIQAHRSHREAVELLSAAVKLELSDPLSQQAKRESPTRRRLSATAAKSPAREKRAKHRVSGVFGEEEENPSQQLLKSLGISLRTDCGRQDIESSLEAAVSERSSKLQSHFSSLESSTESSLAAHLGDSEKTLQLLLDTLYQDSQSNKVHLSSGGMESRIEKQERMVSEVGDGMSGLDMEVLHNRNKRRDGFVERWLEKPY
;
A
#
# COMPACT_ATOMS: atom_id res chain seq x y z
N MET A 1 3.04 -38.24 -100.46
CA MET A 1 3.39 -39.64 -100.77
C MET A 1 2.87 -39.94 -102.16
N LYS A 2 3.64 -40.61 -103.02
CA LYS A 2 3.28 -40.87 -104.44
C LYS A 2 1.94 -41.61 -104.49
N GLU A 3 0.98 -41.10 -105.26
CA GLU A 3 -0.27 -41.83 -105.52
C GLU A 3 0.10 -43.19 -106.16
N PRO A 4 -0.28 -44.32 -105.55
CA PRO A 4 0.02 -45.62 -106.11
C PRO A 4 -0.73 -45.77 -107.43
N SER A 5 -0.09 -46.39 -108.42
CA SER A 5 -0.73 -46.67 -109.70
C SER A 5 -2.06 -47.42 -109.44
N PRO A 6 -3.17 -47.05 -110.08
CA PRO A 6 -4.48 -47.67 -109.84
C PRO A 6 -4.48 -49.19 -110.12
N LEU A 7 -3.55 -49.68 -110.96
CA LEU A 7 -3.29 -51.11 -111.13
C LEU A 7 -2.73 -51.74 -109.84
N ASP A 8 -1.78 -51.07 -109.19
CA ASP A 8 -1.16 -51.56 -107.95
C ASP A 8 -2.13 -51.47 -106.76
N GLN A 9 -3.02 -50.47 -106.74
CA GLN A 9 -4.12 -50.38 -105.76
C GLN A 9 -5.10 -51.55 -105.90
N LEU A 10 -5.51 -51.87 -107.13
CA LEU A 10 -6.40 -52.99 -107.38
C LEU A 10 -5.75 -54.33 -107.00
N LEU A 11 -4.48 -54.53 -107.35
CA LEU A 11 -3.74 -55.74 -107.00
C LEU A 11 -3.52 -55.89 -105.49
N ALA A 12 -3.22 -54.80 -104.78
CA ALA A 12 -3.09 -54.82 -103.32
C ALA A 12 -4.40 -55.23 -102.63
N VAL A 13 -5.55 -54.70 -103.09
CA VAL A 13 -6.86 -55.05 -102.50
C VAL A 13 -7.29 -56.47 -102.86
N LEU A 14 -7.00 -56.95 -104.07
CA LEU A 14 -7.26 -58.33 -104.48
C LEU A 14 -6.43 -59.33 -103.66
N GLN A 15 -5.15 -59.02 -103.43
CA GLN A 15 -4.28 -59.80 -102.55
C GLN A 15 -4.72 -59.75 -101.09
N GLU A 16 -5.19 -58.61 -100.59
CA GLU A 16 -5.69 -58.52 -99.22
C GLU A 16 -6.92 -59.41 -99.01
N ARG A 17 -7.74 -59.61 -100.04
CA ARG A 17 -9.04 -60.32 -99.95
C ARG A 17 -8.98 -61.77 -100.42
N ASP A 18 -7.77 -62.32 -100.64
CA ASP A 18 -7.53 -63.68 -101.11
C ASP A 18 -8.34 -64.03 -102.39
N ILE A 19 -8.51 -63.05 -103.29
CA ILE A 19 -9.20 -63.27 -104.57
C ILE A 19 -8.15 -63.76 -105.60
N PRO A 20 -8.33 -64.94 -106.22
CA PRO A 20 -7.31 -65.56 -107.08
C PRO A 20 -7.32 -64.99 -108.50
N LEU A 21 -7.02 -63.69 -108.64
CA LEU A 21 -6.75 -63.06 -109.94
C LEU A 21 -5.29 -62.61 -110.00
N ALA A 22 -4.57 -63.04 -111.04
CA ALA A 22 -3.17 -62.67 -111.25
C ALA A 22 -3.05 -61.33 -111.98
N ARG A 23 -1.87 -60.69 -111.88
CA ARG A 23 -1.57 -59.42 -112.58
C ARG A 23 -1.90 -59.50 -114.07
N ASP A 24 -1.54 -60.60 -114.71
CA ASP A 24 -1.74 -60.82 -116.14
C ASP A 24 -3.24 -60.86 -116.55
N ASP A 25 -4.13 -61.28 -115.64
CA ASP A 25 -5.59 -61.38 -115.87
C ASP A 25 -6.30 -60.03 -115.80
N VAL A 26 -5.63 -59.01 -115.27
CA VAL A 26 -6.20 -57.69 -115.03
C VAL A 26 -5.49 -56.64 -115.88
N GLU A 27 -4.20 -56.85 -116.17
CA GLU A 27 -3.36 -55.91 -116.92
C GLU A 27 -3.89 -55.66 -118.35
N TRP A 28 -4.53 -56.63 -119.00
CA TRP A 28 -5.16 -56.43 -120.32
C TRP A 28 -6.24 -55.36 -120.31
N ALA A 29 -7.00 -55.23 -119.21
CA ALA A 29 -8.08 -54.25 -119.08
C ALA A 29 -7.55 -52.81 -118.95
N PHE A 30 -6.33 -52.66 -118.41
CA PHE A 30 -5.62 -51.38 -118.30
C PHE A 30 -4.78 -51.06 -119.55
N GLN A 31 -4.41 -52.04 -120.37
CA GLN A 31 -3.62 -51.82 -121.59
C GLN A 31 -4.47 -51.47 -122.83
N SER A 32 -5.77 -51.79 -122.85
CA SER A 32 -6.66 -51.42 -123.95
C SER A 32 -7.14 -49.96 -123.86
N PRO A 33 -6.96 -49.13 -124.92
CA PRO A 33 -7.24 -47.69 -124.88
C PRO A 33 -8.74 -47.34 -124.79
N GLN A 34 -9.64 -48.30 -125.05
CA GLN A 34 -11.09 -48.10 -124.90
C GLN A 34 -11.58 -48.36 -123.47
N THR A 35 -10.91 -49.22 -122.70
CA THR A 35 -11.35 -49.63 -121.36
C THR A 35 -10.53 -49.01 -120.24
N ASN A 36 -9.31 -48.51 -120.51
CA ASN A 36 -8.42 -47.95 -119.49
C ASN A 36 -9.07 -46.81 -118.68
N THR A 37 -9.73 -45.86 -119.34
CA THR A 37 -10.32 -44.70 -118.66
C THR A 37 -11.50 -45.08 -117.77
N GLU A 38 -12.33 -46.02 -118.23
CA GLU A 38 -13.46 -46.52 -117.44
C GLU A 38 -12.97 -47.33 -116.24
N VAL A 39 -11.98 -48.20 -116.43
CA VAL A 39 -11.39 -49.01 -115.36
C VAL A 39 -10.65 -48.15 -114.33
N HIS A 40 -9.94 -47.10 -114.74
CA HIS A 40 -9.35 -46.13 -113.80
C HIS A 40 -10.43 -45.41 -112.97
N SER A 41 -11.49 -44.93 -113.60
CA SER A 41 -12.58 -44.26 -112.88
C SER A 41 -13.31 -45.21 -111.93
N TRP A 42 -13.45 -46.48 -112.31
CA TRP A 42 -14.03 -47.52 -111.48
C TRP A 42 -13.14 -47.84 -110.28
N VAL A 43 -11.83 -48.03 -110.47
CA VAL A 43 -10.91 -48.30 -109.35
C VAL A 43 -10.92 -47.14 -108.36
N GLN A 44 -10.85 -45.90 -108.83
CA GLN A 44 -10.81 -44.74 -107.94
C GLN A 44 -12.12 -44.52 -107.19
N HIS A 45 -13.26 -44.85 -107.79
CA HIS A 45 -14.57 -44.67 -107.14
C HIS A 45 -14.90 -45.78 -106.13
N TYR A 46 -14.54 -47.03 -106.42
CA TYR A 46 -14.92 -48.18 -105.61
C TYR A 46 -13.83 -48.69 -104.65
N PHE A 47 -12.59 -48.24 -104.77
CA PHE A 47 -11.46 -48.65 -103.91
C PHE A 47 -10.90 -47.51 -103.03
N GLY A 48 -11.78 -46.64 -102.52
CA GLY A 48 -11.42 -45.61 -101.56
C GLY A 48 -11.42 -46.10 -100.11
N PRO A 49 -10.75 -45.40 -99.17
CA PRO A 49 -10.77 -45.73 -97.75
C PRO A 49 -12.18 -45.65 -97.13
N ASP A 50 -13.10 -44.93 -97.77
CA ASP A 50 -14.49 -44.78 -97.32
C ASP A 50 -15.40 -45.93 -97.81
N THR A 51 -14.97 -46.71 -98.81
CA THR A 51 -15.77 -47.78 -99.44
C THR A 51 -15.23 -49.19 -99.19
N LEU A 52 -14.02 -49.32 -98.65
CA LEU A 52 -13.41 -50.60 -98.31
C LEU A 52 -13.41 -50.83 -96.79
N LEU A 53 -14.16 -51.83 -96.33
CA LEU A 53 -14.02 -52.33 -94.96
C LEU A 53 -12.66 -53.02 -94.79
N SER A 54 -11.99 -52.72 -93.66
CA SER A 54 -10.79 -53.42 -93.20
C SER A 54 -11.09 -54.88 -92.85
N LYS A 55 -10.06 -55.75 -92.81
CA LYS A 55 -10.22 -57.18 -92.47
C LYS A 55 -10.92 -57.41 -91.14
N GLU A 56 -10.58 -56.63 -90.12
CA GLU A 56 -11.19 -56.73 -88.80
C GLU A 56 -12.65 -56.25 -88.82
N GLU A 57 -12.94 -55.19 -89.58
CA GLU A 57 -14.29 -54.66 -89.78
C GLU A 57 -15.16 -55.64 -90.58
N LEU A 58 -14.60 -56.32 -91.59
CA LEU A 58 -15.28 -57.33 -92.37
C LEU A 58 -15.55 -58.60 -91.55
N GLU A 59 -14.62 -59.01 -90.69
CA GLU A 59 -14.87 -60.08 -89.73
C GLU A 59 -15.97 -59.71 -88.73
N LEU A 60 -15.95 -58.49 -88.19
CA LEU A 60 -16.97 -57.98 -87.27
C LEU A 60 -18.32 -57.87 -87.97
N PHE A 61 -18.37 -57.34 -89.18
CA PHE A 61 -19.58 -57.27 -90.00
C PHE A 61 -20.12 -58.66 -90.30
N SER A 62 -19.27 -59.64 -90.65
CA SER A 62 -19.70 -61.02 -90.87
C SER A 62 -20.23 -61.69 -89.60
N LYS A 63 -19.67 -61.37 -88.43
CA LYS A 63 -20.17 -61.84 -87.12
C LYS A 63 -21.52 -61.19 -86.78
N LEU A 64 -21.66 -59.89 -87.04
CA LEU A 64 -22.91 -59.13 -86.87
C LEU A 64 -24.02 -59.59 -87.82
N GLU A 65 -23.66 -59.96 -89.05
CA GLU A 65 -24.59 -60.50 -90.05
C GLU A 65 -25.02 -61.94 -89.71
N LYS A 66 -24.08 -62.79 -89.27
CA LYS A 66 -24.41 -64.14 -88.75
C LYS A 66 -25.30 -64.09 -87.51
N ALA A 67 -25.17 -63.05 -86.69
CA ALA A 67 -26.02 -62.81 -85.53
C ALA A 67 -27.37 -62.14 -85.87
N GLY A 68 -27.58 -61.68 -87.12
CA GLY A 68 -28.82 -61.03 -87.58
C GLY A 68 -29.00 -59.57 -87.14
N ILE A 69 -28.05 -59.03 -86.36
CA ILE A 69 -28.11 -57.71 -85.71
C ILE A 69 -27.83 -56.59 -86.72
N SER A 70 -27.08 -56.88 -87.79
CA SER A 70 -26.77 -55.89 -88.83
C SER A 70 -28.02 -55.33 -89.52
N ARG A 71 -29.06 -56.15 -89.73
CA ARG A 71 -30.34 -55.70 -90.30
C ARG A 71 -31.17 -54.89 -89.32
N GLU A 72 -31.06 -55.21 -88.03
CA GLU A 72 -31.79 -54.51 -86.97
C GLU A 72 -31.20 -53.10 -86.73
N ILE A 73 -29.87 -52.97 -86.74
CA ILE A 73 -29.18 -51.67 -86.63
C ILE A 73 -29.47 -50.79 -87.85
N ALA A 74 -29.44 -51.36 -89.06
CA ALA A 74 -29.71 -50.60 -90.30
C ALA A 74 -31.16 -50.06 -90.38
N ILE A 75 -32.11 -50.70 -89.70
CA ILE A 75 -33.52 -50.25 -89.65
C ILE A 75 -33.75 -49.26 -88.51
N ASN A 76 -33.09 -49.45 -87.36
CA ASN A 76 -33.39 -48.71 -86.13
C ASN A 76 -32.48 -47.51 -85.87
N HIS A 77 -31.30 -47.43 -86.51
CA HIS A 77 -30.35 -46.35 -86.27
C HIS A 77 -29.93 -45.64 -87.56
N ASP A 78 -30.01 -44.31 -87.53
CA ASP A 78 -29.43 -43.45 -88.55
C ASP A 78 -27.90 -43.44 -88.38
N LEU A 79 -27.24 -44.32 -89.13
CA LEU A 79 -25.79 -44.51 -89.10
C LEU A 79 -25.02 -43.28 -89.63
N SER A 80 -25.69 -42.26 -90.16
CA SER A 80 -25.07 -40.99 -90.56
C SER A 80 -24.64 -40.11 -89.38
N VAL A 81 -25.18 -40.37 -88.18
CA VAL A 81 -24.90 -39.60 -86.95
C VAL A 81 -23.73 -40.18 -86.14
N VAL A 82 -23.35 -41.42 -86.42
CA VAL A 82 -22.28 -42.10 -85.66
C VAL A 82 -20.92 -41.67 -86.23
N LYS A 83 -20.37 -40.62 -85.62
CA LYS A 83 -18.97 -40.20 -85.87
C LYS A 83 -18.05 -41.35 -85.46
N PRO A 84 -17.09 -41.77 -86.31
CA PRO A 84 -16.11 -42.78 -85.93
C PRO A 84 -15.29 -42.25 -84.75
N ILE A 85 -15.27 -43.00 -83.64
CA ILE A 85 -14.42 -42.68 -82.49
C ILE A 85 -12.98 -42.76 -82.97
N SER A 86 -12.28 -41.63 -82.94
CA SER A 86 -10.89 -41.60 -83.37
C SER A 86 -9.98 -42.06 -82.23
N ASP A 87 -8.95 -42.84 -82.53
CA ASP A 87 -7.93 -43.24 -81.56
C ASP A 87 -7.27 -42.03 -80.85
N GLU A 88 -7.30 -40.86 -81.46
CA GLU A 88 -6.77 -39.62 -80.90
C GLU A 88 -7.65 -39.04 -79.78
N GLU A 89 -8.98 -39.19 -79.88
CA GLU A 89 -9.91 -38.83 -78.81
C GLU A 89 -9.74 -39.76 -77.58
N ILE A 90 -9.42 -41.04 -77.81
CA ILE A 90 -9.11 -41.99 -76.72
C ILE A 90 -7.77 -41.65 -76.06
N ARG A 91 -6.72 -41.35 -76.83
CA ARG A 91 -5.41 -40.95 -76.26
C ARG A 91 -5.50 -39.67 -75.44
N SER A 92 -6.20 -38.65 -75.95
CA SER A 92 -6.41 -37.40 -75.20
C SER A 92 -7.27 -37.58 -73.95
N ALA A 93 -8.28 -38.45 -73.98
CA ALA A 93 -9.05 -38.80 -72.77
C ALA A 93 -8.18 -39.52 -71.72
N ILE A 94 -7.27 -40.40 -72.13
CA ILE A 94 -6.33 -41.06 -71.23
C ILE A 94 -5.35 -40.05 -70.63
N GLU A 95 -4.76 -39.18 -71.46
CA GLU A 95 -3.81 -38.16 -71.00
C GLU A 95 -4.47 -37.17 -70.00
N THR A 96 -5.69 -36.70 -70.30
CA THR A 96 -6.42 -35.84 -69.36
C THR A 96 -6.79 -36.55 -68.05
N LEU A 97 -7.10 -37.85 -68.10
CA LEU A 97 -7.34 -38.66 -66.91
C LEU A 97 -6.06 -38.86 -66.09
N GLU A 98 -4.91 -39.08 -66.73
CA GLU A 98 -3.61 -39.19 -66.07
C GLU A 98 -3.21 -37.88 -65.39
N ILE A 99 -3.38 -36.74 -66.09
CA ILE A 99 -3.15 -35.41 -65.53
C ILE A 99 -4.07 -35.17 -64.32
N SER A 100 -5.35 -35.52 -64.42
CA SER A 100 -6.31 -35.41 -63.32
C SER A 100 -5.92 -36.31 -62.13
N THR A 101 -5.51 -37.55 -62.40
CA THR A 101 -5.07 -38.50 -61.37
C THR A 101 -3.80 -38.01 -60.66
N ALA A 102 -2.84 -37.47 -61.42
CA ALA A 102 -1.64 -36.86 -60.86
C ALA A 102 -1.98 -35.64 -59.98
N ALA A 103 -2.90 -34.78 -60.42
CA ALA A 103 -3.37 -33.63 -59.64
C ALA A 103 -4.07 -34.06 -58.34
N ILE A 104 -4.94 -35.07 -58.39
CA ILE A 104 -5.60 -35.64 -57.20
C ILE A 104 -4.57 -36.24 -56.23
N ASN A 105 -3.56 -36.94 -56.74
CA ASN A 105 -2.48 -37.48 -55.90
C ASN A 105 -1.67 -36.38 -55.22
N GLN A 106 -1.33 -35.31 -55.95
CA GLN A 106 -0.63 -34.16 -55.38
C GLN A 106 -1.48 -33.45 -54.30
N GLN A 107 -2.78 -33.31 -54.52
CA GLN A 107 -3.72 -32.79 -53.52
C GLN A 107 -3.78 -33.69 -52.28
N ASN A 108 -3.84 -35.01 -52.46
CA ASN A 108 -3.83 -35.96 -51.34
C ASN A 108 -2.53 -35.89 -50.52
N LEU A 109 -1.38 -35.74 -51.17
CA LEU A 109 -0.10 -35.55 -50.46
C LEU A 109 -0.09 -34.24 -49.67
N THR A 110 -0.61 -33.17 -50.27
CA THR A 110 -0.73 -31.87 -49.58
C THR A 110 -1.68 -31.94 -48.39
N LEU A 111 -2.80 -32.65 -48.52
CA LEU A 111 -3.76 -32.84 -47.43
C LEU A 111 -3.17 -33.69 -46.30
N LYS A 112 -2.41 -34.74 -46.61
CA LYS A 112 -1.68 -35.52 -45.60
C LYS A 112 -0.67 -34.66 -44.85
N ALA A 113 0.15 -33.87 -45.56
CA ALA A 113 1.09 -32.95 -44.94
C ALA A 113 0.39 -31.92 -44.03
N LYS A 114 -0.76 -31.38 -44.46
CA LYS A 114 -1.58 -30.47 -43.63
C LYS A 114 -2.16 -31.18 -42.41
N ARG A 115 -2.65 -32.41 -42.56
CA ARG A 115 -3.19 -33.23 -41.45
C ARG A 115 -2.11 -33.50 -40.41
N ASP A 116 -0.94 -33.94 -40.85
CA ASP A 116 0.16 -34.27 -39.95
C ASP A 116 0.68 -33.01 -39.22
N HIS A 117 0.64 -31.84 -39.88
CA HIS A 117 0.95 -30.56 -39.23
C HIS A 117 -0.11 -30.15 -38.19
N LEU A 118 -1.41 -30.34 -38.49
CA LEU A 118 -2.48 -30.09 -37.52
C LEU A 118 -2.38 -31.04 -36.32
N GLU A 119 -2.05 -32.30 -36.54
CA GLU A 119 -1.83 -33.29 -35.48
C GLU A 119 -0.66 -32.87 -34.57
N ALA A 120 0.46 -32.42 -35.16
CA ALA A 120 1.59 -31.88 -34.39
C ALA A 120 1.21 -30.64 -33.55
N ILE A 121 0.40 -29.72 -34.10
CA ILE A 121 -0.10 -28.55 -33.35
C ILE A 121 -1.01 -28.99 -32.20
N ILE A 122 -1.87 -29.99 -32.42
CA ILE A 122 -2.76 -30.52 -31.36
C ILE A 122 -1.93 -31.13 -30.24
N GLU A 123 -0.94 -31.96 -30.55
CA GLU A 123 -0.03 -32.54 -29.56
C GLU A 123 0.74 -31.46 -28.79
N GLU A 124 1.33 -30.49 -29.48
CA GLU A 124 2.03 -29.37 -28.86
C GLU A 124 1.10 -28.58 -27.94
N SER A 125 -0.14 -28.31 -28.38
CA SER A 125 -1.14 -27.63 -27.56
C SER A 125 -1.49 -28.41 -26.28
N HIS A 126 -1.65 -29.74 -26.36
CA HIS A 126 -1.93 -30.58 -25.19
C HIS A 126 -0.74 -30.61 -24.20
N THR A 127 0.50 -30.66 -24.69
CA THR A 127 1.68 -30.58 -23.82
C THR A 127 1.83 -29.19 -23.19
N ALA A 128 1.57 -28.12 -23.95
CA ALA A 128 1.58 -26.75 -23.46
C ALA A 128 0.50 -26.53 -22.38
N GLU A 129 -0.71 -27.04 -22.57
CA GLU A 129 -1.77 -26.98 -21.55
C GLU A 129 -1.42 -27.77 -20.28
N SER A 130 -0.88 -28.97 -20.42
CA SER A 130 -0.45 -29.79 -19.28
C SER A 130 0.66 -29.09 -18.47
N THR A 131 1.67 -28.54 -19.14
CA THR A 131 2.73 -27.77 -18.46
C THR A 131 2.19 -26.50 -17.82
N GLN A 132 1.31 -25.77 -18.49
CA GLN A 132 0.69 -24.57 -17.95
C GLN A 132 -0.19 -24.86 -16.72
N ASN A 133 -0.97 -25.95 -16.74
CA ASN A 133 -1.77 -26.38 -15.59
C ASN A 133 -0.88 -26.76 -14.41
N ARG A 134 0.20 -27.52 -14.64
CA ARG A 134 1.17 -27.89 -13.59
C ARG A 134 1.86 -26.68 -12.96
N LEU A 135 2.23 -25.69 -13.78
CA LEU A 135 2.78 -24.42 -13.29
C LEU A 135 1.73 -23.63 -12.51
N GLY A 136 0.50 -23.54 -13.02
CA GLY A 136 -0.63 -22.89 -12.34
C GLY A 136 -0.90 -23.48 -10.95
N ASP A 137 -0.95 -24.80 -10.84
CA ASP A 137 -1.13 -25.50 -9.57
C ASP A 137 0.03 -25.24 -8.60
N ARG A 138 1.26 -25.25 -9.10
CA ARG A 138 2.44 -24.94 -8.28
C ARG A 138 2.40 -23.51 -7.75
N HIS A 139 2.03 -22.55 -8.59
CA HIS A 139 1.86 -21.17 -8.18
C HIS A 139 0.73 -21.02 -7.16
N SER A 140 -0.44 -21.61 -7.42
CA SER A 140 -1.58 -21.57 -6.50
C SER A 140 -1.24 -22.15 -5.12
N ARG A 141 -0.56 -23.30 -5.07
CA ARG A 141 -0.07 -23.89 -3.81
C ARG A 141 0.93 -23.00 -3.09
N LYS A 142 1.88 -22.42 -3.82
CA LYS A 142 2.86 -21.49 -3.23
C LYS A 142 2.17 -20.25 -2.63
N PHE A 143 1.24 -19.64 -3.37
CA PHE A 143 0.46 -18.51 -2.89
C PHE A 143 -0.41 -18.87 -1.68
N ALA A 144 -1.01 -20.08 -1.66
CA ALA A 144 -1.79 -20.54 -0.52
C ALA A 144 -0.93 -20.68 0.75
N LEU A 145 0.28 -21.24 0.62
CA LEU A 145 1.23 -21.37 1.73
C LEU A 145 1.75 -20.01 2.21
N GLU A 146 2.11 -19.11 1.29
CA GLU A 146 2.52 -17.74 1.63
C GLU A 146 1.39 -16.97 2.33
N ARG A 147 0.15 -17.09 1.83
CA ARG A 147 -1.02 -16.50 2.47
C ARG A 147 -1.24 -17.06 3.87
N GLN A 148 -1.14 -18.37 4.06
CA GLN A 148 -1.24 -18.98 5.39
C GLN A 148 -0.13 -18.49 6.32
N HIS A 149 1.11 -18.41 5.83
CA HIS A 149 2.24 -17.90 6.59
C HIS A 149 2.03 -16.44 7.02
N VAL A 150 1.55 -15.58 6.11
CA VAL A 150 1.23 -14.19 6.43
C VAL A 150 0.11 -14.12 7.47
N ILE A 151 -0.93 -14.94 7.35
CA ILE A 151 -2.02 -14.99 8.33
C ILE A 151 -1.49 -15.37 9.71
N VAL A 152 -0.71 -16.44 9.82
CA VAL A 152 -0.12 -16.88 11.09
C VAL A 152 0.78 -15.78 11.67
N ALA A 153 1.66 -15.18 10.86
CA ALA A 153 2.52 -14.08 11.31
C ALA A 153 1.72 -12.86 11.80
N THR A 154 0.60 -12.52 11.15
CA THR A 154 -0.30 -11.43 11.60
C THR A 154 -1.02 -11.78 12.90
N GLU A 155 -1.44 -13.04 13.07
CA GLU A 155 -2.09 -13.52 14.30
C GLU A 155 -1.09 -13.55 15.47
N GLU A 156 0.14 -14.01 15.25
CA GLU A 156 1.21 -13.97 16.25
C GLU A 156 1.55 -12.54 16.67
N LEU A 157 1.66 -11.61 15.71
CA LEU A 157 1.96 -10.21 16.00
C LEU A 157 0.82 -9.52 16.74
N THR A 158 -0.43 -9.77 16.35
CA THR A 158 -1.61 -9.22 17.04
C THR A 158 -1.74 -9.79 18.45
N GLN A 159 -1.51 -11.08 18.65
CA GLN A 159 -1.49 -11.69 19.99
C GLN A 159 -0.36 -11.13 20.86
N SER A 160 0.84 -10.95 20.30
CA SER A 160 1.97 -10.32 20.99
C SER A 160 1.63 -8.89 21.39
N LEU A 161 1.07 -8.09 20.48
CA LEU A 161 0.63 -6.72 20.75
C LEU A 161 -0.42 -6.69 21.86
N MET A 162 -1.45 -7.54 21.78
CA MET A 162 -2.49 -7.62 22.82
C MET A 162 -1.91 -8.02 24.18
N SER A 163 -0.94 -8.93 24.22
CA SER A 163 -0.27 -9.31 25.47
C SER A 163 0.52 -8.14 26.07
N GLN A 164 1.28 -7.41 25.25
CA GLN A 164 2.05 -6.25 25.69
C GLN A 164 1.13 -5.12 26.17
N LEU A 165 0.03 -4.89 25.46
CA LEU A 165 -0.99 -3.92 25.83
C LEU A 165 -1.66 -4.28 27.17
N ALA A 166 -1.99 -5.56 27.37
CA ALA A 166 -2.56 -6.03 28.64
C ALA A 166 -1.58 -5.86 29.80
N LEU A 167 -0.30 -6.19 29.59
CA LEU A 167 0.76 -5.96 30.58
C LEU A 167 0.94 -4.47 30.89
N ALA A 168 0.99 -3.61 29.87
CA ALA A 168 1.09 -2.16 30.04
C ALA A 168 -0.13 -1.59 30.79
N GLN A 169 -1.34 -2.08 30.49
CA GLN A 169 -2.56 -1.67 31.17
C GLN A 169 -2.59 -2.14 32.63
N GLN A 170 -2.11 -3.36 32.92
CA GLN A 170 -1.97 -3.85 34.30
C GLN A 170 -0.93 -3.03 35.06
N GLN A 171 0.22 -2.74 34.45
CA GLN A 171 1.27 -1.93 35.05
C GLN A 171 0.75 -0.52 35.37
N ALA A 172 0.02 0.12 34.44
CA ALA A 172 -0.59 1.42 34.67
C ALA A 172 -1.62 1.42 35.82
N LYS A 173 -2.37 0.32 36.01
CA LYS A 173 -3.29 0.17 37.16
C LYS A 173 -2.54 0.03 38.48
N VAL A 174 -1.49 -0.80 38.51
CA VAL A 174 -0.67 -1.01 39.71
C VAL A 174 0.02 0.29 40.12
N THR A 175 0.67 0.99 39.18
CA THR A 175 1.33 2.27 39.49
C THR A 175 0.35 3.32 39.95
N ASN A 176 -0.86 3.41 39.35
CA ASN A 176 -1.87 4.35 39.80
C ASN A 176 -2.37 4.07 41.23
N SER A 177 -2.54 2.80 41.59
CA SER A 177 -2.90 2.42 42.96
C SER A 177 -1.79 2.70 43.98
N ALA A 178 -0.52 2.62 43.56
CA ALA A 178 0.64 2.95 44.39
C ALA A 178 0.92 4.46 44.48
N LEU A 179 0.47 5.24 43.49
CA LEU A 179 0.68 6.69 43.44
C LEU A 179 -0.03 7.41 44.59
N ILE A 180 -1.28 7.04 44.88
CA ILE A 180 -2.07 7.63 45.98
C ILE A 180 -1.33 7.52 47.32
N PRO A 181 -0.92 6.34 47.81
CA PRO A 181 -0.23 6.24 49.10
C PRO A 181 1.09 7.03 49.11
N THR A 182 1.88 6.98 48.02
CA THR A 182 3.14 7.76 47.97
C THR A 182 2.91 9.27 48.05
N VAL A 183 1.90 9.81 47.36
CA VAL A 183 1.54 11.24 47.45
C VAL A 183 1.05 11.57 48.85
N THR A 184 0.23 10.72 49.47
CA THR A 184 -0.23 10.97 50.85
C THR A 184 0.91 10.91 51.87
N GLU A 185 1.94 10.10 51.64
CA GLU A 185 3.12 10.04 52.51
C GLU A 185 3.96 11.32 52.40
N VAL A 186 4.19 11.81 51.17
CA VAL A 186 4.91 13.08 50.95
C VAL A 186 4.13 14.26 51.55
N LEU A 187 2.83 14.35 51.31
CA LEU A 187 2.03 15.44 51.92
C LEU A 187 2.08 15.39 53.45
N LYS A 188 2.10 14.19 54.06
CA LYS A 188 2.30 14.04 55.50
C LYS A 188 3.71 14.44 55.96
N SER A 189 4.75 14.21 55.17
CA SER A 189 6.09 14.70 55.49
C SER A 189 6.17 16.22 55.38
N ASP A 190 5.49 16.82 54.41
CA ASP A 190 5.41 18.26 54.22
C ASP A 190 4.67 18.91 55.39
N ASP A 191 3.53 18.35 55.84
CA ASP A 191 2.81 18.83 57.02
C ASP A 191 3.68 18.82 58.29
N ARG A 192 4.54 17.79 58.44
CA ARG A 192 5.51 17.74 59.54
C ARG A 192 6.60 18.81 59.38
N ALA A 193 7.02 19.11 58.17
CA ALA A 193 7.97 20.19 57.91
C ALA A 193 7.34 21.55 58.24
N PHE A 194 6.11 21.82 57.78
CA PHE A 194 5.35 23.03 58.14
C PHE A 194 5.17 23.18 59.65
N SER A 195 4.83 22.10 60.36
CA SER A 195 4.74 22.11 61.83
C SER A 195 6.06 22.49 62.52
N ARG A 196 7.21 22.18 61.91
CA ARG A 196 8.53 22.58 62.44
C ARG A 196 8.83 24.04 62.10
N LEU A 197 8.46 24.49 60.91
CA LEU A 197 8.62 25.88 60.49
C LEU A 197 7.75 26.82 61.32
N GLU A 198 6.52 26.43 61.62
CA GLU A 198 5.61 27.20 62.49
C GLU A 198 6.20 27.41 63.89
N LYS A 199 6.77 26.36 64.48
CA LYS A 199 7.46 26.46 65.79
C LYS A 199 8.65 27.42 65.71
N LEU A 200 9.47 27.29 64.68
CA LEU A 200 10.65 28.13 64.47
C LEU A 200 10.26 29.60 64.23
N MET A 201 9.16 29.87 63.53
CA MET A 201 8.61 31.22 63.36
C MET A 201 8.01 31.78 64.65
N ALA A 202 7.34 30.96 65.47
CA ALA A 202 6.85 31.38 66.77
C ALA A 202 8.01 31.80 67.71
N ASP A 203 9.11 31.03 67.69
CA ASP A 203 10.32 31.35 68.47
C ASP A 203 10.98 32.66 68.01
N LEU A 204 10.90 33.01 66.71
CA LEU A 204 11.39 34.29 66.18
C LEU A 204 10.51 35.46 66.63
N ALA A 205 9.18 35.33 66.51
CA ALA A 205 8.23 36.39 66.86
C ALA A 205 8.27 36.76 68.35
N CYS A 206 8.55 35.79 69.24
CA CYS A 206 8.72 36.06 70.67
C CYS A 206 10.00 36.82 71.00
N SER A 207 11.05 36.71 70.18
CA SER A 207 12.35 37.33 70.48
C SER A 207 12.38 38.83 70.17
N GLU A 208 11.71 39.29 69.10
CA GLU A 208 11.74 40.70 68.67
C GLU A 208 10.97 41.64 69.61
N LEU A 209 10.00 41.14 70.38
CA LEU A 209 9.14 41.96 71.24
C LEU A 209 9.78 42.30 72.61
N ALA A 210 10.85 41.61 73.00
CA ALA A 210 11.43 41.74 74.34
C ALA A 210 12.45 42.90 74.45
N ASP A 211 13.27 43.14 73.42
CA ASP A 211 14.48 43.96 73.53
C ASP A 211 14.25 45.47 73.45
N GLY A 212 13.25 45.92 72.67
CA GLY A 212 12.95 47.36 72.52
C GLY A 212 12.60 48.09 73.82
N ASN A 213 12.17 47.34 74.85
CA ASN A 213 11.83 47.88 76.16
C ASN A 213 13.06 48.00 77.10
N ALA A 214 14.11 47.20 76.88
CA ALA A 214 15.28 47.15 77.76
C ALA A 214 16.16 48.40 77.64
N ALA A 215 16.40 48.88 76.41
CA ALA A 215 17.19 50.09 76.15
C ALA A 215 16.56 51.34 76.81
N VAL A 216 15.26 51.58 76.56
CA VAL A 216 14.52 52.72 77.14
C VAL A 216 14.49 52.65 78.68
N LYS A 217 14.33 51.45 79.25
CA LYS A 217 14.41 51.24 80.70
C LYS A 217 15.80 51.55 81.25
N SER A 218 16.87 51.15 80.56
CA SER A 218 18.24 51.41 81.00
C SER A 218 18.57 52.91 81.03
N GLU A 219 18.12 53.67 80.02
CA GLU A 219 18.30 55.13 79.97
C GLU A 219 17.53 55.84 81.10
N THR A 220 16.27 55.45 81.33
CA THR A 220 15.46 56.05 82.40
C THR A 220 16.01 55.75 83.79
N LEU A 221 16.55 54.56 84.02
CA LEU A 221 17.22 54.19 85.28
C LEU A 221 18.55 54.93 85.45
N SER A 222 19.35 55.05 84.38
CA SER A 222 20.61 55.81 84.42
C SER A 222 20.38 57.29 84.75
N ARG A 223 19.35 57.91 84.17
CA ARG A 223 18.99 59.30 84.49
C ARG A 223 18.62 59.48 85.97
N LYS A 224 17.88 58.53 86.55
CA LYS A 224 17.57 58.53 87.99
C LYS A 224 18.83 58.38 88.84
N LEU A 225 19.75 57.51 88.44
CA LEU A 225 21.03 57.30 89.14
C LEU A 225 21.90 58.58 89.10
N THR A 226 21.96 59.27 87.97
CA THR A 226 22.64 60.57 87.84
C THR A 226 22.08 61.59 88.82
N ALA A 227 20.75 61.71 88.88
CA ALA A 227 20.09 62.64 89.80
C ALA A 227 20.42 62.33 91.27
N PHE A 228 20.34 61.06 91.68
CA PHE A 228 20.68 60.66 93.05
C PHE A 228 22.16 60.85 93.38
N ASN A 229 23.07 60.57 92.45
CA ASN A 229 24.51 60.80 92.66
C ASN A 229 24.82 62.29 92.81
N ALA A 230 24.24 63.15 91.96
CA ALA A 230 24.41 64.59 92.06
C ALA A 230 23.87 65.12 93.40
N GLU A 231 22.70 64.66 93.84
CA GLU A 231 22.10 65.04 95.12
C GLU A 231 22.93 64.54 96.31
N LEU A 232 23.48 63.32 96.24
CA LEU A 232 24.36 62.77 97.28
C LEU A 232 25.69 63.51 97.38
N ILE A 233 26.29 63.90 96.25
CA ILE A 233 27.53 64.70 96.23
C ILE A 233 27.26 66.08 96.84
N LYS A 234 26.16 66.73 96.45
CA LYS A 234 25.74 68.02 97.05
C LYS A 234 25.52 67.90 98.56
N ALA A 235 24.75 66.92 99.01
CA ALA A 235 24.50 66.70 100.45
C ALA A 235 25.78 66.37 101.23
N ARG A 236 26.74 65.65 100.62
CA ARG A 236 28.04 65.36 101.25
C ARG A 236 28.90 66.62 101.34
N LEU A 237 28.90 67.47 100.30
CA LEU A 237 29.61 68.75 100.29
C LEU A 237 29.03 69.70 101.33
N ASP A 238 27.69 69.84 101.40
CA ASP A 238 26.97 70.60 102.41
C ASP A 238 27.36 70.16 103.83
N ARG A 239 27.39 68.84 104.06
CA ARG A 239 27.79 68.27 105.36
C ARG A 239 29.24 68.60 105.71
N ILE A 240 30.17 68.44 104.78
CA ILE A 240 31.60 68.73 105.00
C ILE A 240 31.77 70.23 105.27
N TYR A 241 31.08 71.09 104.54
CA TYR A 241 31.12 72.53 104.73
C TYR A 241 30.64 72.94 106.13
N VAL A 242 29.48 72.43 106.56
CA VAL A 242 28.96 72.68 107.92
C VAL A 242 29.92 72.14 108.99
N GLN A 243 30.43 70.92 108.81
CA GLN A 243 31.36 70.30 109.76
C GLN A 243 32.69 71.06 109.86
N ALA A 244 33.24 71.54 108.74
CA ALA A 244 34.45 72.35 108.70
C ALA A 244 34.23 73.71 109.39
N GLY A 245 33.11 74.39 109.12
CA GLY A 245 32.75 75.65 109.78
C GLY A 245 32.63 75.53 111.31
N LEU A 246 32.12 74.40 111.79
CA LEU A 246 32.06 74.09 113.23
C LEU A 246 33.46 73.89 113.84
N THR A 247 34.39 73.23 113.14
CA THR A 247 35.76 72.98 113.64
C THR A 247 36.65 74.22 113.59
N THR A 248 36.51 75.09 112.58
CA THR A 248 37.31 76.33 112.49
C THR A 248 36.85 77.39 113.49
N SER A 249 35.56 77.37 113.86
CA SER A 249 35.01 78.23 114.91
C SER A 249 35.57 77.91 116.31
N THR A 250 36.04 76.68 116.53
CA THR A 250 36.65 76.27 117.81
C THR A 250 38.14 76.61 117.94
N GLU A 251 38.88 76.82 116.84
CA GLU A 251 40.36 76.95 116.88
C GLU A 251 40.90 78.35 116.51
N SER A 252 40.15 79.20 115.79
CA SER A 252 40.64 80.52 115.34
C SER A 252 39.88 81.69 115.95
N ARG A 253 40.23 82.05 117.18
CA ARG A 253 39.79 83.29 117.84
C ARG A 253 40.98 84.26 117.94
N THR A 254 41.52 84.68 116.80
CA THR A 254 42.57 85.72 116.76
C THR A 254 42.41 86.64 115.55
N ILE A 255 41.79 87.80 115.81
CA ILE A 255 41.95 89.16 115.25
C ILE A 255 42.75 89.32 113.93
N LEU A 256 42.11 89.81 112.85
CA LEU A 256 42.37 91.10 112.14
C LEU A 256 41.88 91.09 110.66
N GLU A 257 41.34 92.24 110.23
CA GLU A 257 41.01 92.73 108.85
C GLU A 257 39.77 92.20 108.08
N PRO A 258 38.67 92.99 107.98
CA PRO A 258 37.40 92.58 107.38
C PRO A 258 37.24 92.84 105.87
N GLU A 259 38.12 93.60 105.20
CA GLU A 259 37.94 93.96 103.79
C GLU A 259 38.66 93.02 102.80
N ILE A 260 39.81 92.46 103.16
CA ILE A 260 40.56 91.51 102.31
C ILE A 260 39.84 90.16 102.25
N HIS A 261 39.26 89.71 103.36
CA HIS A 261 38.52 88.45 103.43
C HIS A 261 37.17 88.48 102.72
N LYS A 262 36.56 89.66 102.49
CA LYS A 262 35.26 89.73 101.82
C LYS A 262 35.36 89.37 100.33
N GLY A 263 36.39 89.87 99.64
CA GLY A 263 36.65 89.52 98.23
C GLY A 263 37.07 88.06 98.05
N GLU A 264 37.86 87.52 98.98
CA GLU A 264 38.22 86.10 99.01
C GLU A 264 37.00 85.20 99.27
N ILE A 265 36.10 85.59 100.17
CA ILE A 265 34.83 84.87 100.42
C ILE A 265 33.91 84.94 99.19
N GLU A 266 33.81 86.08 98.52
CA GLU A 266 32.97 86.23 97.32
C GLU A 266 33.50 85.38 96.15
N HIS A 267 34.82 85.36 95.93
CA HIS A 267 35.46 84.47 94.96
C HIS A 267 35.26 82.98 95.32
N LEU A 268 35.39 82.61 96.60
CA LEU A 268 35.15 81.25 97.07
C LEU A 268 33.68 80.82 96.91
N LEU A 269 32.73 81.75 97.04
CA LEU A 269 31.31 81.50 96.81
C LEU A 269 31.01 81.32 95.32
N GLU A 270 31.63 82.10 94.44
CA GLU A 270 31.53 81.94 92.99
C GLU A 270 32.14 80.61 92.53
N ASP A 271 33.31 80.24 93.06
CA ASP A 271 33.94 78.93 92.82
C ASP A 271 33.06 77.77 93.32
N LEU A 272 32.39 77.95 94.47
CA LEU A 272 31.45 76.97 94.99
C LEU A 272 30.21 76.87 94.10
N GLU A 273 29.61 77.98 93.68
CA GLU A 273 28.46 77.98 92.78
C GLU A 273 28.80 77.32 91.43
N SER A 274 29.98 77.61 90.90
CA SER A 274 30.57 76.93 89.74
C SER A 274 30.66 75.42 89.97
N LEU A 275 31.22 74.98 91.11
CA LEU A 275 31.32 73.56 91.46
C LEU A 275 29.95 72.89 91.56
N TYR A 276 28.94 73.53 92.18
CA TYR A 276 27.59 72.96 92.27
C TYR A 276 26.88 72.81 90.92
N SER A 277 27.23 73.67 89.96
CA SER A 277 26.73 73.58 88.58
C SER A 277 27.39 72.43 87.81
N GLU A 278 28.67 72.15 88.08
CA GLU A 278 29.44 71.09 87.42
C GLU A 278 29.17 69.68 87.99
N ILE A 279 28.73 69.57 89.26
CA ILE A 279 28.42 68.27 89.90
C ILE A 279 27.46 67.42 89.06
N TYR A 280 26.45 68.03 88.44
CA TYR A 280 25.48 67.30 87.64
C TYR A 280 26.10 66.74 86.34
N SER A 281 26.84 67.56 85.59
CA SER A 281 27.47 67.14 84.32
C SER A 281 28.55 66.07 84.55
N VAL A 282 29.33 66.17 85.64
CA VAL A 282 30.32 65.17 86.00
C VAL A 282 29.66 63.88 86.48
N ALA A 283 28.58 63.96 87.27
CA ALA A 283 27.79 62.79 87.66
C ALA A 283 27.17 62.10 86.43
N GLU A 284 26.67 62.87 85.46
CA GLU A 284 26.12 62.36 84.20
C GLU A 284 27.19 61.65 83.37
N MET A 285 28.36 62.28 83.17
CA MET A 285 29.48 61.64 82.49
C MET A 285 29.91 60.35 83.19
N SER A 286 29.96 60.35 84.52
CA SER A 286 30.35 59.18 85.32
C SER A 286 29.36 58.02 85.19
N THR A 287 28.06 58.27 85.33
CA THR A 287 27.03 57.23 85.18
C THR A 287 26.94 56.74 83.74
N GLN A 288 27.13 57.64 82.76
CA GLN A 288 27.15 57.30 81.36
C GLN A 288 28.33 56.40 80.99
N ASN A 289 29.54 56.70 81.48
CA ASN A 289 30.71 55.88 81.19
C ASN A 289 30.73 54.54 81.95
N GLN A 290 30.31 54.53 83.22
CA GLN A 290 30.38 53.33 84.06
C GLN A 290 29.24 52.35 83.80
N PHE A 291 28.03 52.84 83.51
CA PHE A 291 26.83 51.99 83.44
C PHE A 291 26.14 52.08 82.08
N LEU A 292 25.70 53.26 81.65
CA LEU A 292 24.85 53.37 80.46
C LEU A 292 25.56 52.91 79.18
N GLY A 293 26.79 53.38 78.93
CA GLY A 293 27.56 53.06 77.74
C GLY A 293 27.88 51.56 77.59
N PRO A 294 28.32 50.85 78.65
CA PRO A 294 28.46 49.40 78.61
C PRO A 294 27.13 48.65 78.43
N ILE A 295 26.05 49.09 79.10
CA ILE A 295 24.73 48.45 78.98
C ILE A 295 24.17 48.59 77.56
N LEU A 296 24.25 49.79 76.97
CA LEU A 296 23.78 50.02 75.60
C LEU A 296 24.62 49.24 74.58
N ARG A 297 25.94 49.10 74.79
CA ARG A 297 26.79 48.26 73.95
C ARG A 297 26.43 46.77 74.05
N ALA A 298 26.19 46.26 75.26
CA ALA A 298 25.75 44.89 75.45
C ALA A 298 24.39 44.63 74.77
N ILE A 299 23.43 45.57 74.90
CA ILE A 299 22.15 45.48 74.19
C ILE A 299 22.34 45.52 72.67
N SER A 300 23.22 46.37 72.14
CA SER A 300 23.48 46.41 70.70
C SER A 300 24.18 45.16 70.18
N ASP A 301 25.08 44.57 70.96
CA ASP A 301 25.76 43.33 70.62
C ASP A 301 24.78 42.16 70.62
N ASP A 302 23.88 42.09 71.62
CA ASP A 302 22.78 41.13 71.68
C ASP A 302 21.79 41.31 70.51
N ASP A 303 21.45 42.55 70.13
CA ASP A 303 20.62 42.86 68.96
C ASP A 303 21.26 42.36 67.66
N ILE A 304 22.58 42.51 67.49
CA ILE A 304 23.31 42.03 66.31
C ILE A 304 23.31 40.51 66.27
N LEU A 305 23.57 39.85 67.42
CA LEU A 305 23.51 38.39 67.52
C LEU A 305 22.11 37.87 67.21
N LEU A 306 21.08 38.49 67.78
CA LEU A 306 19.69 38.10 67.55
C LEU A 306 19.31 38.26 66.08
N LYS A 307 19.70 39.37 65.43
CA LYS A 307 19.50 39.59 64.00
C LYS A 307 20.20 38.52 63.16
N SER A 308 21.44 38.16 63.50
CA SER A 308 22.18 37.12 62.77
C SER A 308 21.52 35.73 62.90
N VAL A 309 21.06 35.37 64.10
CA VAL A 309 20.33 34.12 64.35
C VAL A 309 18.96 34.14 63.68
N SER A 310 18.29 35.30 63.66
CA SER A 310 17.02 35.50 62.96
C SER A 310 17.19 35.35 61.44
N GLU A 311 18.24 35.93 60.87
CA GLU A 311 18.59 35.81 59.45
C GLU A 311 18.91 34.36 59.07
N GLU A 312 19.71 33.65 59.86
CA GLU A 312 20.02 32.23 59.64
C GLU A 312 18.75 31.36 59.68
N ARG A 313 17.89 31.60 60.67
CA ARG A 313 16.59 30.91 60.79
C ARG A 313 15.65 31.23 59.63
N MET A 314 15.58 32.49 59.18
CA MET A 314 14.78 32.90 58.03
C MET A 314 15.31 32.28 56.73
N ASN A 315 16.64 32.22 56.56
CA ASN A 315 17.27 31.53 55.43
C ASN A 315 16.92 30.03 55.44
N TYR A 316 16.95 29.38 56.61
CA TYR A 316 16.50 27.99 56.74
C TYR A 316 15.02 27.82 56.35
N VAL A 317 14.13 28.74 56.78
CA VAL A 317 12.72 28.73 56.35
C VAL A 317 12.60 28.89 54.83
N SER A 318 13.33 29.82 54.23
CA SER A 318 13.32 30.02 52.78
C SER A 318 13.80 28.78 52.02
N CYS A 319 14.94 28.20 52.41
CA CYS A 319 15.51 27.01 51.78
C CYS A 319 14.59 25.79 51.91
N THR A 320 13.94 25.61 53.05
CA THR A 320 12.99 24.50 53.25
C THR A 320 11.73 24.68 52.41
N LEU A 321 11.17 25.89 52.32
CA LEU A 321 10.03 26.17 51.45
C LEU A 321 10.37 25.98 49.96
N GLU A 322 11.56 26.41 49.53
CA GLU A 322 12.04 26.14 48.17
C GLU A 322 12.18 24.64 47.90
N TYR A 323 12.72 23.88 48.85
CA TYR A 323 12.86 22.43 48.75
C TYR A 323 11.49 21.75 48.61
N LEU A 324 10.54 22.07 49.50
CA LEU A 324 9.17 21.52 49.45
C LEU A 324 8.49 21.84 48.13
N THR A 325 8.66 23.07 47.62
CA THR A 325 8.10 23.48 46.33
C THR A 325 8.72 22.72 45.16
N LYS A 326 10.05 22.49 45.16
CA LYS A 326 10.74 21.69 44.15
C LYS A 326 10.29 20.23 44.18
N GLU A 327 10.15 19.65 45.38
CA GLU A 327 9.67 18.27 45.56
C GLU A 327 8.23 18.11 45.05
N LEU A 328 7.33 19.04 45.40
CA LEU A 328 5.94 19.03 44.94
C LEU A 328 5.82 19.18 43.41
N ASN A 329 6.63 20.06 42.80
CA ASN A 329 6.69 20.17 41.34
C ASN A 329 7.21 18.89 40.68
N SER A 330 8.24 18.24 41.23
CA SER A 330 8.74 16.96 40.73
C SER A 330 7.68 15.86 40.78
N ILE A 331 6.93 15.78 41.88
CA ILE A 331 5.83 14.82 42.03
C ILE A 331 4.72 15.13 41.03
N LYS A 332 4.34 16.40 40.87
CA LYS A 332 3.35 16.82 39.87
C LYS A 332 3.75 16.39 38.46
N ASP A 333 4.99 16.62 38.05
CA ASP A 333 5.49 16.24 36.73
C ASP A 333 5.46 14.71 36.53
N ARG A 334 5.83 13.95 37.55
CA ARG A 334 5.73 12.48 37.54
C ARG A 334 4.29 12.00 37.41
N ILE A 335 3.35 12.60 38.16
CA ILE A 335 1.92 12.28 38.07
C ILE A 335 1.38 12.60 36.67
N GLN A 336 1.78 13.73 36.10
CA GLN A 336 1.37 14.14 34.76
C GLN A 336 1.90 13.18 33.67
N ALA A 337 3.16 12.76 33.76
CA ALA A 337 3.74 11.75 32.87
C ALA A 337 3.06 10.38 33.00
N HIS A 338 2.69 9.97 34.23
CA HIS A 338 1.93 8.74 34.44
C HIS A 338 0.52 8.83 33.87
N ARG A 339 -0.15 9.99 34.01
CA ARG A 339 -1.48 10.21 33.45
C ARG A 339 -1.45 10.16 31.92
N SER A 340 -0.50 10.82 31.27
CA SER A 340 -0.37 10.79 29.81
C SER A 340 -0.03 9.39 29.30
N HIS A 341 0.81 8.64 30.00
CA HIS A 341 1.09 7.24 29.67
C HIS A 341 -0.18 6.38 29.76
N ARG A 342 -0.98 6.51 30.84
CA ARG A 342 -2.24 5.78 31.00
C ARG A 342 -3.21 6.10 29.86
N GLU A 343 -3.37 7.38 29.55
CA GLU A 343 -4.25 7.85 28.47
C GLU A 343 -3.80 7.31 27.10
N ALA A 344 -2.49 7.33 26.81
CA ALA A 344 -1.94 6.75 25.59
C ALA A 344 -2.20 5.24 25.50
N VAL A 345 -2.01 4.49 26.60
CA VAL A 345 -2.31 3.05 26.65
C VAL A 345 -3.79 2.79 26.45
N GLU A 346 -4.68 3.60 27.01
CA GLU A 346 -6.13 3.48 26.83
C GLU A 346 -6.55 3.77 25.39
N LEU A 347 -6.00 4.82 24.78
CA LEU A 347 -6.24 5.16 23.37
C LEU A 347 -5.72 4.07 22.43
N LEU A 348 -4.51 3.57 22.65
CA LEU A 348 -3.97 2.43 21.89
C LEU A 348 -4.84 1.19 22.08
N SER A 349 -5.33 0.94 23.29
CA SER A 349 -6.22 -0.19 23.54
C SER A 349 -7.55 -0.08 22.80
N ALA A 350 -8.11 1.13 22.70
CA ALA A 350 -9.33 1.39 21.96
C ALA A 350 -9.10 1.26 20.45
N ALA A 351 -8.00 1.82 19.93
CA ALA A 351 -7.62 1.72 18.53
C ALA A 351 -7.40 0.25 18.11
N VAL A 352 -6.64 -0.52 18.88
CA VAL A 352 -6.41 -1.95 18.62
C VAL A 352 -7.72 -2.74 18.62
N LYS A 353 -8.62 -2.47 19.57
CA LYS A 353 -9.93 -3.12 19.59
C LYS A 353 -10.79 -2.76 18.38
N LEU A 354 -10.73 -1.52 17.92
CA LEU A 354 -11.47 -1.06 16.75
C LEU A 354 -10.94 -1.71 15.46
N GLU A 355 -9.62 -1.70 15.26
CA GLU A 355 -8.95 -2.34 14.12
C GLU A 355 -9.18 -3.86 14.09
N LEU A 356 -9.22 -4.51 15.25
CA LEU A 356 -9.48 -5.95 15.36
C LEU A 356 -10.97 -6.30 15.16
N SER A 357 -11.87 -5.34 15.42
CA SER A 357 -13.32 -5.52 15.26
C SER A 357 -13.82 -5.13 13.87
N ASP A 358 -13.00 -4.47 13.04
CA ASP A 358 -13.42 -4.04 11.70
C ASP A 358 -13.57 -5.26 10.76
N PRO A 359 -14.80 -5.62 10.34
CA PRO A 359 -15.04 -6.77 9.48
C PRO A 359 -14.48 -6.60 8.06
N LEU A 360 -14.09 -5.39 7.66
CA LEU A 360 -13.57 -5.10 6.32
C LEU A 360 -12.19 -5.73 6.06
N SER A 361 -11.37 -5.92 7.11
CA SER A 361 -10.08 -6.63 6.99
C SER A 361 -10.25 -8.16 6.84
N GLN A 362 -11.38 -8.71 7.33
CA GLN A 362 -11.69 -10.14 7.20
C GLN A 362 -12.42 -10.49 5.89
N GLN A 363 -13.11 -9.53 5.25
CA GLN A 363 -13.85 -9.76 4.00
C GLN A 363 -12.98 -9.84 2.74
N ALA A 364 -11.73 -9.33 2.76
CA ALA A 364 -10.78 -9.55 1.67
C ALA A 364 -10.35 -11.03 1.50
N LYS A 365 -10.79 -11.93 2.40
CA LYS A 365 -10.42 -13.37 2.36
C LYS A 365 -11.35 -14.28 1.55
N ARG A 366 -12.46 -13.82 0.95
CA ARG A 366 -13.47 -14.72 0.33
C ARG A 366 -13.73 -14.58 -1.18
N GLU A 367 -12.84 -13.98 -1.94
CA GLU A 367 -12.89 -14.14 -3.41
C GLU A 367 -11.90 -15.20 -3.88
N SER A 368 -12.44 -16.41 -4.03
CA SER A 368 -11.81 -17.49 -4.80
C SER A 368 -11.62 -17.07 -6.27
N PRO A 369 -10.56 -17.56 -6.94
CA PRO A 369 -10.07 -16.98 -8.18
C PRO A 369 -10.85 -17.51 -9.39
N THR A 370 -11.71 -16.68 -9.98
CA THR A 370 -12.22 -16.92 -11.32
C THR A 370 -11.16 -16.47 -12.33
N ARG A 371 -10.28 -17.42 -12.68
CA ARG A 371 -9.68 -17.64 -14.01
C ARG A 371 -9.74 -16.43 -14.97
N ARG A 372 -8.75 -15.54 -14.91
CA ARG A 372 -8.35 -14.72 -16.07
C ARG A 372 -6.87 -14.96 -16.35
N ARG A 373 -6.64 -15.85 -17.32
CA ARG A 373 -5.41 -15.89 -18.10
C ARG A 373 -5.32 -14.58 -18.87
N LEU A 374 -4.33 -13.75 -18.57
CA LEU A 374 -3.64 -12.94 -19.57
C LEU A 374 -2.16 -12.94 -19.23
N SER A 375 -1.39 -13.29 -20.25
CA SER A 375 0.05 -13.48 -20.32
C SER A 375 0.82 -12.17 -20.50
N ALA A 376 2.12 -12.23 -20.20
CA ALA A 376 3.19 -11.28 -20.53
C ALA A 376 3.27 -10.06 -19.58
N THR A 377 4.42 -9.63 -19.04
CA THR A 377 5.82 -9.74 -19.46
C THR A 377 6.72 -9.85 -18.22
N ALA A 378 7.74 -10.70 -18.31
CA ALA A 378 8.78 -10.80 -17.29
C ALA A 378 9.78 -9.64 -17.45
N ALA A 379 9.69 -8.64 -16.59
CA ALA A 379 10.75 -7.66 -16.41
C ALA A 379 11.80 -8.25 -15.44
N LYS A 380 12.98 -8.54 -15.99
CA LYS A 380 14.19 -8.89 -15.23
C LYS A 380 14.69 -7.62 -14.52
N SER A 381 14.73 -7.65 -13.19
CA SER A 381 15.55 -6.72 -12.41
C SER A 381 16.82 -7.42 -11.92
N PRO A 382 17.95 -6.70 -11.85
CA PRO A 382 19.27 -7.31 -11.75
C PRO A 382 19.58 -7.78 -10.33
N ALA A 383 20.36 -8.86 -10.27
CA ALA A 383 21.08 -9.29 -9.11
C ALA A 383 21.91 -8.13 -8.52
N ARG A 384 21.75 -7.87 -7.21
CA ARG A 384 22.81 -7.29 -6.40
C ARG A 384 23.20 -8.28 -5.32
N GLU A 385 24.35 -8.88 -5.56
CA GLU A 385 25.09 -9.74 -4.66
C GLU A 385 25.68 -8.97 -3.47
N LYS A 386 25.76 -9.70 -2.35
CA LYS A 386 26.88 -9.81 -1.40
C LYS A 386 26.97 -8.88 -0.16
N ARG A 387 26.87 -9.58 0.98
CA ARG A 387 27.61 -9.48 2.26
C ARG A 387 27.09 -8.40 3.23
N ALA A 388 26.88 -8.67 4.52
CA ALA A 388 27.67 -9.52 5.42
C ALA A 388 26.83 -10.35 6.41
N LYS A 389 27.30 -11.58 6.67
CA LYS A 389 26.97 -12.39 7.84
C LYS A 389 28.11 -12.27 8.87
N HIS A 390 27.73 -12.41 10.15
CA HIS A 390 28.55 -12.73 11.33
C HIS A 390 29.49 -11.65 11.89
N ARG A 391 29.21 -11.23 13.14
CA ARG A 391 29.84 -11.83 14.34
C ARG A 391 28.96 -11.60 15.58
N VAL A 392 28.48 -12.71 16.14
CA VAL A 392 28.17 -12.88 17.57
C VAL A 392 29.41 -13.54 18.19
N SER A 393 29.89 -12.95 19.28
CA SER A 393 30.92 -13.38 20.24
C SER A 393 31.70 -12.10 20.58
N GLY A 394 31.79 -11.59 21.80
CA GLY A 394 31.49 -12.06 23.15
C GLY A 394 32.45 -11.31 24.08
N VAL A 395 32.12 -11.26 25.38
CA VAL A 395 33.07 -11.06 26.50
C VAL A 395 33.46 -9.59 26.82
N PHE A 396 32.88 -9.12 27.95
CA PHE A 396 33.41 -8.21 28.97
C PHE A 396 34.08 -6.88 28.54
N GLY A 397 33.36 -5.79 28.81
CA GLY A 397 33.89 -4.44 28.93
C GLY A 397 32.80 -3.55 29.53
N GLU A 398 32.78 -3.46 30.86
CA GLU A 398 32.02 -2.44 31.59
C GLU A 398 32.64 -1.07 31.30
N GLU A 399 32.25 -0.47 30.19
CA GLU A 399 32.25 0.98 30.05
C GLU A 399 30.80 1.36 29.73
N GLU A 400 30.19 2.17 30.57
CA GLU A 400 28.84 2.70 30.36
C GLU A 400 28.80 3.42 29.00
N GLU A 401 28.38 2.71 27.95
CA GLU A 401 28.12 3.30 26.64
C GLU A 401 27.07 4.41 26.83
N ASN A 402 27.48 5.65 26.54
CA ASN A 402 26.60 6.81 26.63
C ASN A 402 25.29 6.54 25.85
N PRO A 403 24.10 6.77 26.45
CA PRO A 403 22.81 6.44 25.82
C PRO A 403 22.59 7.19 24.50
N SER A 404 23.23 8.36 24.35
CA SER A 404 23.26 9.12 23.10
C SER A 404 23.95 8.36 21.96
N GLN A 405 25.03 7.61 22.23
CA GLN A 405 25.73 6.82 21.21
C GLN A 405 24.90 5.59 20.79
N GLN A 406 24.19 4.96 21.74
CA GLN A 406 23.28 3.86 21.44
C GLN A 406 22.08 4.31 20.59
N LEU A 407 21.53 5.50 20.86
CA LEU A 407 20.48 6.11 20.04
C LEU A 407 20.99 6.47 18.63
N LEU A 408 22.20 7.01 18.51
CA LEU A 408 22.78 7.31 17.20
C LEU A 408 23.02 6.04 16.37
N LYS A 409 23.44 4.95 17.03
CA LYS A 409 23.64 3.64 16.41
C LYS A 409 22.33 2.98 16.03
N SER A 410 21.27 3.10 16.83
CA SER A 410 19.92 2.61 16.47
C SER A 410 19.33 3.40 15.30
N LEU A 411 19.69 4.68 15.20
CA LEU A 411 19.40 5.51 14.04
C LEU A 411 20.33 5.21 12.85
N GLY A 412 21.32 4.32 12.95
CA GLY A 412 22.23 3.96 11.85
C GLY A 412 23.32 5.00 11.55
N ILE A 413 23.57 5.94 12.46
CA ILE A 413 24.61 6.96 12.35
C ILE A 413 25.83 6.46 13.14
N SER A 414 26.90 6.08 12.44
CA SER A 414 28.12 5.55 13.07
C SER A 414 29.11 6.68 13.31
N LEU A 415 29.26 7.09 14.57
CA LEU A 415 30.27 8.07 14.96
C LEU A 415 31.56 7.36 15.39
N ARG A 416 32.71 7.93 15.02
CA ARG A 416 34.02 7.48 15.52
C ARG A 416 34.16 7.95 16.98
N THR A 417 34.75 7.11 17.83
CA THR A 417 34.80 7.30 19.29
C THR A 417 35.56 8.54 19.77
N ASP A 418 36.31 9.21 18.88
CA ASP A 418 37.18 10.35 19.23
C ASP A 418 36.70 11.70 18.64
N CYS A 419 35.43 11.80 18.23
CA CYS A 419 34.89 13.01 17.58
C CYS A 419 34.54 14.13 18.58
N GLY A 420 35.02 15.35 18.31
CA GLY A 420 34.62 16.54 19.06
C GLY A 420 33.17 16.93 18.76
N ARG A 421 32.54 17.75 19.63
CA ARG A 421 31.12 18.17 19.52
C ARG A 421 30.72 18.68 18.12
N GLN A 422 31.64 19.36 17.43
CA GLN A 422 31.42 19.93 16.09
C GLN A 422 31.42 18.87 14.97
N ASP A 423 32.16 17.79 15.14
CA ASP A 423 32.17 16.64 14.21
C ASP A 423 30.88 15.82 14.35
N ILE A 424 30.32 15.74 15.56
CA ILE A 424 29.03 15.10 15.84
C ILE A 424 27.89 15.87 15.17
N GLU A 425 27.89 17.20 15.32
CA GLU A 425 26.88 18.08 14.73
C GLU A 425 26.90 18.04 13.21
N SER A 426 28.08 18.13 12.59
CA SER A 426 28.22 18.02 11.13
C SER A 426 27.84 16.63 10.59
N SER A 427 28.16 15.54 11.31
CA SER A 427 27.73 14.20 10.92
C SER A 427 26.21 14.01 11.02
N LEU A 428 25.57 14.64 12.01
CA LEU A 428 24.12 14.64 12.17
C LEU A 428 23.43 15.46 11.08
N GLU A 429 23.94 16.64 10.77
CA GLU A 429 23.44 17.50 9.70
C GLU A 429 23.58 16.82 8.32
N ALA A 430 24.71 16.14 8.08
CA ALA A 430 24.91 15.31 6.89
C ALA A 430 23.90 14.14 6.84
N ALA A 431 23.65 13.45 7.95
CA ALA A 431 22.70 12.34 7.99
C ALA A 431 21.24 12.81 7.77
N VAL A 432 20.87 13.98 8.32
CA VAL A 432 19.55 14.57 8.14
C VAL A 432 19.34 15.02 6.69
N SER A 433 20.32 15.70 6.08
CA SER A 433 20.25 16.12 4.68
C SER A 433 20.28 14.94 3.69
N GLU A 434 21.04 13.88 3.98
CA GLU A 434 21.03 12.66 3.17
C GLU A 434 19.66 11.95 3.25
N ARG A 435 19.03 11.92 4.43
CA ARG A 435 17.70 11.30 4.58
C ARG A 435 16.60 12.13 3.96
N SER A 436 16.62 13.44 4.11
CA SER A 436 15.63 14.32 3.49
C SER A 436 15.71 14.26 1.96
N SER A 437 16.92 14.26 1.39
CA SER A 437 17.12 14.08 -0.05
C SER A 437 16.69 12.70 -0.55
N LYS A 438 16.98 11.62 0.20
CA LYS A 438 16.46 10.27 -0.10
C LYS A 438 14.94 10.23 -0.06
N LEU A 439 14.31 10.81 0.95
CA LEU A 439 12.86 10.89 1.06
C LEU A 439 12.26 11.63 -0.13
N GLN A 440 12.83 12.79 -0.50
CA GLN A 440 12.39 13.56 -1.64
C GLN A 440 12.55 12.77 -2.96
N SER A 441 13.66 12.04 -3.12
CA SER A 441 13.86 11.17 -4.29
C SER A 441 12.85 10.02 -4.33
N HIS A 442 12.51 9.41 -3.18
CA HIS A 442 11.47 8.40 -3.09
C HIS A 442 10.09 8.98 -3.43
N PHE A 443 9.78 10.20 -2.97
CA PHE A 443 8.54 10.88 -3.30
C PHE A 443 8.43 11.12 -4.81
N SER A 444 9.44 11.71 -5.44
CA SER A 444 9.44 11.93 -6.90
C SER A 444 9.41 10.62 -7.71
N SER A 445 10.06 9.56 -7.22
CA SER A 445 10.01 8.24 -7.86
C SER A 445 8.63 7.60 -7.73
N LEU A 446 7.97 7.76 -6.59
CA LEU A 446 6.62 7.26 -6.38
C LEU A 446 5.61 8.06 -7.21
N GLU A 447 5.72 9.38 -7.22
CA GLU A 447 4.92 10.28 -8.05
C GLU A 447 5.00 9.86 -9.52
N SER A 448 6.20 9.83 -10.11
CA SER A 448 6.40 9.40 -11.50
C SER A 448 5.92 7.97 -11.79
N SER A 449 6.13 7.02 -10.87
CA SER A 449 5.64 5.65 -11.04
C SER A 449 4.11 5.56 -10.99
N THR A 450 3.47 6.34 -10.10
CA THR A 450 2.01 6.38 -9.99
C THR A 450 1.38 7.09 -11.18
N GLU A 451 1.95 8.22 -11.62
CA GLU A 451 1.53 8.92 -12.82
C GLU A 451 1.65 8.03 -14.06
N SER A 452 2.77 7.32 -14.22
CA SER A 452 2.96 6.40 -15.35
C SER A 452 1.95 5.24 -15.31
N SER A 453 1.68 4.66 -14.14
CA SER A 453 0.69 3.59 -13.99
C SER A 453 -0.74 4.08 -14.27
N LEU A 454 -1.08 5.29 -13.81
CA LEU A 454 -2.38 5.91 -14.07
C LEU A 454 -2.54 6.25 -15.55
N ALA A 455 -1.53 6.82 -16.18
CA ALA A 455 -1.53 7.13 -17.61
C ALA A 455 -1.69 5.87 -18.46
N ALA A 456 -1.01 4.78 -18.11
CA ALA A 456 -1.16 3.49 -18.78
C ALA A 456 -2.59 2.93 -18.62
N HIS A 457 -3.14 2.92 -17.41
CA HIS A 457 -4.49 2.44 -17.17
C HIS A 457 -5.56 3.30 -17.86
N LEU A 458 -5.42 4.63 -17.84
CA LEU A 458 -6.33 5.53 -18.53
C LEU A 458 -6.24 5.34 -20.04
N GLY A 459 -5.04 5.26 -20.61
CA GLY A 459 -4.85 5.01 -22.05
C GLY A 459 -5.39 3.64 -22.49
N ASP A 460 -5.22 2.60 -21.69
CA ASP A 460 -5.82 1.29 -21.97
C ASP A 460 -7.35 1.34 -21.85
N SER A 461 -7.88 2.04 -20.85
CA SER A 461 -9.33 2.24 -20.72
C SER A 461 -9.92 3.00 -21.91
N GLU A 462 -9.25 4.04 -22.39
CA GLU A 462 -9.64 4.81 -23.57
C GLU A 462 -9.65 3.93 -24.82
N LYS A 463 -8.61 3.13 -25.04
CA LYS A 463 -8.58 2.15 -26.13
C LYS A 463 -9.71 1.12 -26.03
N THR A 464 -10.01 0.62 -24.82
CA THR A 464 -11.12 -0.32 -24.65
C THR A 464 -12.48 0.33 -24.89
N LEU A 465 -12.66 1.59 -24.49
CA LEU A 465 -13.86 2.35 -24.78
C LEU A 465 -13.99 2.61 -26.28
N GLN A 466 -12.89 2.94 -26.95
CA GLN A 466 -12.86 3.11 -28.40
C GLN A 466 -13.17 1.82 -29.13
N LEU A 467 -12.61 0.68 -28.71
CA LEU A 467 -12.96 -0.63 -29.28
C LEU A 467 -14.43 -0.98 -29.05
N LEU A 468 -14.98 -0.73 -27.85
CA LEU A 468 -16.39 -0.95 -27.58
C LEU A 468 -17.27 -0.06 -28.46
N LEU A 469 -16.89 1.21 -28.60
CA LEU A 469 -17.57 2.16 -29.48
C LEU A 469 -17.51 1.68 -30.93
N ASP A 470 -16.33 1.29 -31.42
CA ASP A 470 -16.15 0.74 -32.77
C ASP A 470 -17.01 -0.52 -32.97
N THR A 471 -17.07 -1.44 -32.00
CA THR A 471 -17.96 -2.61 -32.10
C THR A 471 -19.44 -2.26 -32.10
N LEU A 472 -19.85 -1.24 -31.33
CA LEU A 472 -21.24 -0.77 -31.30
C LEU A 472 -21.63 -0.05 -32.59
N TYR A 473 -20.68 0.59 -33.27
CA TYR A 473 -20.91 1.27 -34.54
C TYR A 473 -20.60 0.40 -35.77
N GLN A 474 -19.98 -0.77 -35.60
CA GLN A 474 -19.59 -1.68 -36.70
C GLN A 474 -20.79 -2.14 -37.55
N ASP A 475 -21.94 -2.35 -36.92
CA ASP A 475 -23.19 -2.77 -37.59
C ASP A 475 -24.14 -1.59 -37.89
N SER A 476 -23.76 -0.36 -37.55
CA SER A 476 -24.60 0.82 -37.71
C SER A 476 -24.21 1.63 -38.97
N GLN A 477 -25.10 1.69 -39.96
CA GLN A 477 -24.88 2.49 -41.18
C GLN A 477 -25.00 4.02 -40.95
N SER A 478 -25.34 4.46 -39.73
CA SER A 478 -25.36 5.88 -39.36
C SER A 478 -24.92 6.11 -37.91
N ASN A 479 -24.58 7.35 -37.55
CA ASN A 479 -24.06 7.74 -36.22
C ASN A 479 -25.10 7.66 -35.07
N LYS A 480 -26.14 6.82 -35.23
CA LYS A 480 -27.17 6.53 -34.22
C LYS A 480 -27.35 5.02 -34.11
N VAL A 481 -27.22 4.50 -32.89
CA VAL A 481 -27.32 3.07 -32.57
C VAL A 481 -28.70 2.53 -32.98
N HIS A 482 -28.73 1.52 -33.85
CA HIS A 482 -29.94 0.73 -34.14
C HIS A 482 -29.66 -0.72 -33.72
N LEU A 483 -30.47 -1.23 -32.80
CA LEU A 483 -30.32 -2.57 -32.22
C LEU A 483 -30.99 -3.67 -33.08
N SER A 484 -31.71 -3.30 -34.14
CA SER A 484 -32.26 -4.24 -35.13
C SER A 484 -31.35 -4.26 -36.37
N SER A 485 -30.88 -5.44 -36.74
CA SER A 485 -30.31 -5.61 -38.09
C SER A 485 -31.45 -5.50 -39.10
N GLY A 486 -31.30 -4.67 -40.14
CA GLY A 486 -32.33 -4.52 -41.18
C GLY A 486 -32.75 -5.85 -41.82
N GLY A 487 -31.86 -6.85 -41.82
CA GLY A 487 -32.16 -8.21 -42.27
C GLY A 487 -33.07 -9.02 -41.34
N MET A 488 -33.01 -8.81 -40.01
CA MET A 488 -33.95 -9.42 -39.08
C MET A 488 -35.34 -8.80 -39.22
N GLU A 489 -35.41 -7.48 -39.39
CA GLU A 489 -36.67 -6.77 -39.55
C GLU A 489 -37.38 -7.21 -40.84
N SER A 490 -36.67 -7.32 -41.96
CA SER A 490 -37.22 -7.89 -43.21
C SER A 490 -37.62 -9.37 -43.08
N ARG A 491 -36.93 -10.17 -42.26
CA ARG A 491 -37.31 -11.58 -41.99
C ARG A 491 -38.56 -11.68 -41.13
N ILE A 492 -38.71 -10.81 -40.14
CA ILE A 492 -39.90 -10.73 -39.28
C ILE A 492 -41.10 -10.31 -40.12
N GLU A 493 -40.98 -9.26 -40.94
CA GLU A 493 -42.03 -8.84 -41.87
C GLU A 493 -42.44 -9.97 -42.83
N LYS A 494 -41.47 -10.76 -43.32
CA LYS A 494 -41.76 -11.92 -44.17
C LYS A 494 -42.48 -13.02 -43.41
N GLN A 495 -42.09 -13.30 -42.16
CA GLN A 495 -42.77 -14.29 -41.32
C GLN A 495 -44.18 -13.85 -40.95
N GLU A 496 -44.38 -12.58 -40.61
CA GLU A 496 -45.69 -12.01 -40.30
C GLU A 496 -46.64 -12.15 -41.50
N ARG A 497 -46.13 -11.88 -42.72
CA ARG A 497 -46.88 -12.09 -43.96
C ARG A 497 -47.29 -13.56 -44.17
N MET A 498 -46.37 -14.51 -43.94
CA MET A 498 -46.67 -15.95 -44.06
C MET A 498 -47.67 -16.42 -43.00
N VAL A 499 -47.59 -15.90 -41.77
CA VAL A 499 -48.54 -16.24 -40.70
C VAL A 499 -49.92 -15.69 -41.01
N SER A 500 -50.01 -14.47 -41.56
CA SER A 500 -51.28 -13.89 -42.01
C SER A 500 -51.91 -14.74 -43.11
N GLU A 501 -51.12 -15.21 -44.09
CA GLU A 501 -51.60 -16.07 -45.17
C GLU A 501 -52.12 -17.44 -44.67
N VAL A 502 -51.47 -18.02 -43.67
CA VAL A 502 -51.95 -19.25 -43.00
C VAL A 502 -53.23 -18.98 -42.20
N GLY A 503 -53.32 -17.84 -41.51
CA GLY A 503 -54.52 -17.43 -40.78
C GLY A 503 -55.73 -17.23 -41.70
N ASP A 504 -55.52 -16.63 -42.88
CA ASP A 504 -56.53 -16.48 -43.93
C ASP A 504 -56.95 -17.85 -44.50
N GLY A 505 -56.00 -18.76 -44.70
CA GLY A 505 -56.29 -20.13 -45.13
C GLY A 505 -57.09 -20.94 -44.09
N MET A 506 -56.80 -20.76 -42.80
CA MET A 506 -57.51 -21.43 -41.71
C MET A 506 -58.93 -20.89 -41.51
N SER A 507 -59.14 -19.59 -41.70
CA SER A 507 -60.47 -18.98 -41.61
C SER A 507 -61.39 -19.33 -42.79
N GLY A 508 -60.83 -19.80 -43.91
CA GLY A 508 -61.57 -20.37 -45.04
C GLY A 508 -61.99 -21.83 -44.90
N LEU A 509 -61.54 -22.55 -43.85
CA LEU A 509 -61.91 -23.95 -43.62
C LEU A 509 -63.18 -24.05 -42.78
N ASP A 510 -64.26 -24.50 -43.42
CA ASP A 510 -65.56 -24.74 -42.76
C ASP A 510 -65.48 -26.00 -41.86
N MET A 511 -65.34 -25.76 -40.55
CA MET A 511 -65.22 -26.79 -39.51
C MET A 511 -66.51 -27.64 -39.35
N GLU A 512 -67.65 -27.21 -39.90
CA GLU A 512 -68.90 -27.94 -39.82
C GLU A 512 -68.92 -29.20 -40.70
N VAL A 513 -68.13 -29.23 -41.78
CA VAL A 513 -68.00 -30.40 -42.68
C VAL A 513 -67.32 -31.57 -41.98
N LEU A 514 -66.40 -31.32 -41.05
CA LEU A 514 -65.71 -32.35 -40.26
C LEU A 514 -66.58 -32.92 -39.13
N HIS A 515 -67.59 -32.17 -38.66
CA HIS A 515 -68.47 -32.60 -37.57
C HIS A 515 -69.68 -33.43 -38.05
N ASN A 516 -69.96 -33.45 -39.35
CA ASN A 516 -71.03 -34.26 -39.92
C ASN A 516 -70.66 -35.75 -39.91
N ARG A 517 -71.18 -36.47 -38.91
CA ARG A 517 -71.04 -37.91 -38.69
C ARG A 517 -71.45 -38.70 -39.94
N ASN A 518 -70.48 -39.35 -40.58
CA ASN A 518 -70.69 -40.04 -41.86
C ASN A 518 -71.53 -41.32 -41.66
N LYS A 519 -72.85 -41.20 -41.87
CA LYS A 519 -73.85 -42.28 -41.66
C LYS A 519 -73.52 -43.59 -42.37
N ARG A 520 -72.73 -43.56 -43.46
CA ARG A 520 -72.28 -44.77 -44.16
C ARG A 520 -71.26 -45.58 -43.36
N ARG A 521 -70.41 -44.92 -42.56
CA ARG A 521 -69.41 -45.58 -41.72
C ARG A 521 -70.08 -46.30 -40.55
N ASP A 522 -71.09 -45.68 -39.95
CA ASP A 522 -71.84 -46.28 -38.83
C ASP A 522 -72.64 -47.51 -39.28
N GLY A 523 -73.31 -47.45 -40.42
CA GLY A 523 -74.06 -48.60 -40.97
C GLY A 523 -73.17 -49.78 -41.42
N PHE A 524 -71.88 -49.53 -41.70
CA PHE A 524 -70.91 -50.60 -41.95
C PHE A 524 -70.51 -51.30 -40.67
N VAL A 525 -70.32 -50.55 -39.57
CA VAL A 525 -69.94 -51.09 -38.26
C VAL A 525 -71.06 -51.93 -37.65
N GLU A 526 -72.33 -51.53 -37.80
CA GLU A 526 -73.48 -52.33 -37.32
C GLU A 526 -73.62 -53.67 -38.04
N ARG A 527 -73.45 -53.72 -39.38
CA ARG A 527 -73.53 -54.99 -40.13
C ARG A 527 -72.41 -55.97 -39.82
N TRP A 528 -71.30 -55.47 -39.28
CA TRP A 528 -70.16 -56.29 -38.89
C TRP A 528 -70.33 -56.94 -37.50
N LEU A 529 -71.25 -56.44 -36.67
CA LEU A 529 -71.46 -56.91 -35.30
C LEU A 529 -72.60 -57.96 -35.17
N GLU A 530 -73.41 -58.17 -36.21
CA GLU A 530 -74.66 -58.99 -36.13
C GLU A 530 -74.59 -60.42 -36.68
N LYS A 531 -73.40 -61.04 -36.83
CA LYS A 531 -73.33 -62.51 -37.06
C LYS A 531 -72.74 -63.24 -35.86
N PRO A 532 -73.55 -64.00 -35.09
CA PRO A 532 -73.03 -65.00 -34.18
C PRO A 532 -72.66 -66.29 -34.95
N TYR A 533 -71.66 -67.02 -34.44
CA TYR A 533 -71.26 -68.34 -34.93
C TYR A 533 -72.35 -69.39 -34.79
#